data_AF-A0A957N681-F1
#
_entry.id   AF-A0A957N681-F1
#
_cell.length_a   1.000
_cell.length_b   1.000
_cell.length_c   1.000
_cell.angle_alpha   90.00
_cell.angle_beta   90.00
_cell.angle_gamma   90.00
#
_symmetry.space_group_name_H-M   'P 1'
#
loop_
_entity.id
_entity.type
_entity.pdbx_description
1 polymer ?
#
loop_
_entity_poly.entity_id
_entity_poly.type
_entity_poly.pdbx_seq_one_letter_code
_entity_poly.pdbx_strand_id
1 'polypeptide(L)'
;MNLLTIDRLSKQFSERLLFEDASLLINEGDRIGLIGVNGSGKSTLLKIVAGLEAPDRGQVAVTGGVRVEYLAQEPELDDARTVLETIFYSDSPQMVLLRAYEATTEQLQARPDDHALQTQLAELSATMDRTGGWAAEANAKAILTQLGITRFDAPV
;
A
#
# COMPACT_ATOMS: atom_id res chain seq x y z
N MET A 1 -3.53 -20.63 -1.65
CA MET A 1 -4.85 -20.23 -1.11
C MET A 1 -5.51 -19.26 -2.08
N ASN A 2 -6.83 -19.32 -2.30
CA ASN A 2 -7.52 -18.32 -3.13
C ASN A 2 -7.64 -16.99 -2.36
N LEU A 3 -7.15 -15.89 -2.92
CA LEU A 3 -7.20 -14.57 -2.29
C LEU A 3 -8.32 -13.69 -2.87
N LEU A 4 -8.55 -13.78 -4.19
CA LEU A 4 -9.50 -12.92 -4.88
C LEU A 4 -10.05 -13.59 -6.12
N THR A 5 -11.36 -13.51 -6.30
CA THR A 5 -12.07 -14.00 -7.49
C THR A 5 -12.74 -12.83 -8.20
N ILE A 6 -12.49 -12.71 -9.49
CA ILE A 6 -13.24 -11.89 -10.44
C ILE A 6 -14.20 -12.83 -11.17
N ASP A 7 -15.51 -12.57 -11.08
CA ASP A 7 -16.55 -13.34 -11.78
C ASP A 7 -17.31 -12.46 -12.78
N ARG A 8 -17.10 -12.73 -14.07
CA ARG A 8 -17.83 -12.16 -15.23
C ARG A 8 -17.96 -10.64 -15.18
N LEU A 9 -16.86 -9.96 -14.85
CA LEU A 9 -16.82 -8.51 -14.81
C LEU A 9 -17.02 -7.91 -16.20
N SER A 10 -17.91 -6.93 -16.28
CA SER A 10 -18.10 -6.12 -17.48
C SER A 10 -18.11 -4.64 -17.13
N LYS A 11 -17.54 -3.81 -18.01
CA LYS A 11 -17.54 -2.36 -17.87
C LYS A 11 -17.60 -1.66 -19.23
N GLN A 12 -18.46 -0.66 -19.30
CA GLN A 12 -18.68 0.20 -20.44
C GLN A 12 -18.70 1.67 -19.97
N PHE A 13 -18.12 2.56 -20.77
CA PHE A 13 -18.31 4.00 -20.60
C PHE A 13 -19.00 4.58 -21.82
N SER A 14 -20.20 5.12 -21.61
CA SER A 14 -21.06 5.61 -22.68
C SER A 14 -21.23 4.54 -23.76
N GLU A 15 -20.73 4.74 -24.98
CA GLU A 15 -20.83 3.78 -26.09
C GLU A 15 -19.63 2.84 -26.21
N ARG A 16 -18.60 2.97 -25.35
CA ARG A 16 -17.36 2.20 -25.45
C ARG A 16 -17.32 1.08 -24.43
N LEU A 17 -17.45 -0.15 -24.92
CA LEU A 17 -17.17 -1.35 -24.14
C LEU A 17 -15.66 -1.44 -23.86
N LEU A 18 -15.29 -1.54 -22.58
CA LEU A 18 -13.89 -1.70 -22.17
C LEU A 18 -13.50 -3.18 -22.09
N PHE A 19 -14.34 -3.96 -21.42
CA PHE A 19 -14.24 -5.42 -21.30
C PHE A 19 -15.60 -6.01 -20.94
N GLU A 20 -15.80 -7.27 -21.30
CA GLU A 20 -17.03 -8.03 -21.10
C GLU A 20 -16.69 -9.43 -20.58
N ASP A 21 -17.48 -9.90 -19.62
CA ASP A 21 -17.39 -11.25 -19.02
C ASP A 21 -15.97 -11.68 -18.59
N ALA A 22 -15.18 -10.75 -18.07
CA ALA A 22 -13.84 -11.03 -17.56
C ALA A 22 -13.89 -11.83 -16.25
N SER A 23 -13.26 -13.00 -16.22
CA SER A 23 -13.13 -13.83 -15.02
C SER A 23 -11.67 -14.18 -14.74
N LEU A 24 -11.26 -14.11 -13.47
CA LEU A 24 -9.90 -14.37 -13.03
C LEU A 24 -9.91 -14.87 -11.58
N LEU A 25 -9.05 -15.84 -11.28
CA LEU A 25 -8.77 -16.29 -9.93
C LEU A 25 -7.35 -15.86 -9.57
N ILE A 26 -7.18 -15.21 -8.42
CA ILE A 26 -5.87 -14.80 -7.90
C ILE A 26 -5.58 -15.61 -6.64
N ASN A 27 -4.51 -16.39 -6.70
CA ASN A 27 -4.03 -17.19 -5.58
C ASN A 27 -2.85 -16.52 -4.89
N GLU A 28 -2.62 -16.97 -3.66
CA GLU A 28 -1.44 -16.60 -2.88
C GLU A 28 -0.14 -16.96 -3.62
N GLY A 29 0.75 -15.98 -3.74
CA GLY A 29 2.03 -16.10 -4.45
C GLY A 29 1.95 -15.75 -5.94
N ASP A 30 0.76 -15.55 -6.51
CA ASP A 30 0.62 -15.19 -7.92
C ASP A 30 1.23 -13.81 -8.20
N ARG A 31 1.90 -13.72 -9.36
CA ARG A 31 2.36 -12.46 -9.94
C ARG A 31 1.74 -12.32 -11.32
N ILE A 32 0.75 -11.44 -11.44
CA ILE A 32 -0.09 -11.32 -12.63
C ILE A 32 0.22 -10.01 -13.34
N GLY A 33 0.52 -10.08 -14.64
CA GLY A 33 0.68 -8.92 -15.51
C GLY A 33 -0.56 -8.70 -16.36
N LEU A 34 -1.15 -7.50 -16.31
CA LEU A 34 -2.26 -7.11 -17.17
C LEU A 34 -1.76 -6.30 -18.37
N ILE A 35 -1.89 -6.86 -19.57
CA ILE A 35 -1.43 -6.23 -20.82
C ILE A 35 -2.61 -5.88 -21.73
N GLY A 36 -2.41 -4.87 -22.57
CA GLY A 36 -3.44 -4.40 -23.51
C GLY A 36 -3.13 -2.99 -23.99
N VAL A 37 -3.76 -2.57 -25.08
CA VAL A 37 -3.56 -1.22 -25.66
C VAL A 37 -4.09 -0.12 -24.73
N ASN A 38 -3.68 1.12 -24.95
CA ASN A 38 -4.21 2.25 -24.18
C ASN A 38 -5.72 2.40 -24.40
N GLY A 39 -6.45 2.65 -23.31
CA GLY A 39 -7.91 2.71 -23.32
C GLY A 39 -8.62 1.34 -23.38
N SER A 40 -7.93 0.22 -23.26
CA SER A 40 -8.57 -1.12 -23.17
C SER A 40 -9.17 -1.44 -21.79
N GLY A 41 -9.27 -0.45 -20.90
CA GLY A 41 -9.85 -0.64 -19.56
C GLY A 41 -8.92 -1.21 -18.48
N LYS A 42 -7.61 -1.32 -18.71
CA LYS A 42 -6.66 -1.87 -17.70
C LYS A 42 -6.75 -1.17 -16.34
N SER A 43 -6.58 0.14 -16.33
CA SER A 43 -6.65 0.93 -15.09
C SER A 43 -8.04 0.85 -14.46
N THR A 44 -9.10 0.75 -15.27
CA THR A 44 -10.47 0.57 -14.79
C THR A 44 -10.66 -0.79 -14.12
N LEU A 45 -10.13 -1.88 -14.70
CA LEU A 45 -10.17 -3.20 -14.08
C LEU A 45 -9.46 -3.21 -12.73
N LEU A 46 -8.26 -2.61 -12.66
CA LEU A 46 -7.51 -2.50 -11.40
C LEU A 46 -8.27 -1.67 -10.35
N LYS A 47 -8.92 -0.56 -10.74
CA LYS A 47 -9.76 0.24 -9.84
C LYS A 47 -10.97 -0.54 -9.34
N ILE A 48 -11.62 -1.35 -10.18
CA ILE A 48 -12.73 -2.21 -9.75
C ILE A 48 -12.26 -3.26 -8.76
N VAL A 49 -11.13 -3.91 -9.03
CA VAL A 49 -10.52 -4.88 -8.11
C VAL A 49 -10.17 -4.25 -6.76
N ALA A 50 -9.74 -2.99 -6.77
CA ALA A 50 -9.46 -2.19 -5.58
C ALA A 50 -10.72 -1.63 -4.89
N GLY A 51 -11.92 -1.82 -5.44
CA GLY A 51 -13.16 -1.27 -4.90
C GLY A 51 -13.33 0.25 -5.11
N LEU A 52 -12.50 0.87 -5.94
CA LEU A 52 -12.53 2.31 -6.24
C LEU A 52 -13.50 2.68 -7.38
N GLU A 53 -13.96 1.69 -8.13
CA GLU A 53 -14.89 1.82 -9.25
C GLU A 53 -15.88 0.67 -9.21
N ALA A 54 -17.16 0.95 -9.46
CA ALA A 54 -18.17 -0.10 -9.54
C ALA A 54 -18.15 -0.77 -10.93
N PRO A 55 -18.29 -2.10 -11.02
CA PRO A 55 -18.54 -2.75 -12.29
C PRO A 55 -19.98 -2.52 -12.75
N ASP A 56 -20.24 -2.67 -14.06
CA ASP A 56 -21.62 -2.61 -14.57
C ASP A 56 -22.31 -3.97 -14.42
N ARG A 57 -21.53 -5.06 -14.53
CA ARG A 57 -21.97 -6.45 -14.29
C ARG A 57 -20.83 -7.28 -13.69
N GLY A 58 -21.20 -8.40 -13.07
CA GLY A 58 -20.26 -9.30 -12.40
C GLY A 58 -19.88 -8.79 -11.02
N GLN A 59 -18.87 -9.42 -10.41
CA GLN A 59 -18.43 -9.06 -9.06
C GLN A 59 -16.96 -9.41 -8.80
N VAL A 60 -16.41 -8.75 -7.80
CA VAL A 60 -15.11 -9.10 -7.19
C VAL A 60 -15.38 -9.63 -5.79
N ALA A 61 -14.90 -10.84 -5.49
CA ALA A 61 -14.98 -11.46 -4.18
C ALA A 61 -13.58 -11.61 -3.60
N VAL A 62 -13.34 -10.99 -2.44
CA VAL A 62 -12.07 -11.08 -1.71
C VAL A 62 -12.22 -12.09 -0.59
N THR A 63 -11.29 -13.05 -0.51
CA THR A 63 -11.31 -14.10 0.51
C THR A 63 -10.75 -13.56 1.84
N GLY A 64 -11.45 -13.82 2.94
CA GLY A 64 -11.00 -13.75 4.34
C GLY A 64 -9.85 -12.79 4.69
N GLY A 65 -10.14 -11.64 5.29
CA GLY A 65 -9.16 -10.76 5.93
C GLY A 65 -8.09 -10.14 5.02
N VAL A 66 -8.08 -10.45 3.73
CA VAL A 66 -7.16 -9.87 2.75
C VAL A 66 -7.46 -8.39 2.58
N ARG A 67 -6.43 -7.57 2.72
CA ARG A 67 -6.46 -6.15 2.40
C ARG A 67 -5.97 -5.95 0.98
N VAL A 68 -6.76 -5.25 0.18
CA VAL A 68 -6.39 -4.86 -1.19
C VAL A 68 -5.89 -3.42 -1.16
N GLU A 69 -4.70 -3.18 -1.69
CA GLU A 69 -4.08 -1.86 -1.81
C GLU A 69 -3.89 -1.51 -3.28
N TYR A 70 -4.10 -0.24 -3.63
CA TYR A 70 -4.03 0.25 -5.01
C TYR A 70 -3.03 1.40 -5.12
N LEU A 71 -1.99 1.19 -5.92
CA LEU A 71 -1.08 2.26 -6.34
C LEU A 71 -1.60 2.88 -7.63
N ALA A 72 -2.03 4.13 -7.55
CA ALA A 72 -2.47 4.90 -8.72
C ALA A 72 -1.30 5.15 -9.68
N GLN A 73 -1.62 5.29 -10.97
CA GLN A 73 -0.63 5.64 -12.00
C GLN A 73 -0.01 7.02 -11.73
N GLU A 74 -0.83 7.96 -11.27
CA GLU A 74 -0.42 9.28 -10.79
C GLU A 74 -0.85 9.36 -9.32
N PRO A 75 0.02 9.00 -8.37
CA PRO A 75 -0.30 9.09 -6.96
C PRO A 75 -0.35 10.55 -6.51
N GLU A 76 -1.33 10.88 -5.67
CA GLU A 76 -1.32 12.15 -4.94
C GLU A 76 -0.30 12.05 -3.81
N LEU A 77 0.72 12.91 -3.87
CA LEU A 77 1.74 13.01 -2.84
C LEU A 77 1.44 14.21 -1.95
N ASP A 78 1.79 14.09 -0.67
CA ASP A 78 1.68 15.18 0.30
C ASP A 78 3.06 15.79 0.45
N ASP A 79 3.26 16.98 -0.11
CA ASP A 79 4.54 17.72 -0.10
C ASP A 79 5.05 18.01 1.33
N ALA A 80 4.20 17.88 2.36
CA ALA A 80 4.61 18.01 3.75
C ALA A 80 5.30 16.74 4.30
N ARG A 81 5.17 15.60 3.62
CA ARG A 81 5.78 14.33 4.02
C ARG A 81 7.15 14.17 3.42
N THR A 82 8.00 13.48 4.16
CA THR A 82 9.26 12.99 3.63
C THR A 82 9.05 11.85 2.64
N VAL A 83 10.08 11.54 1.85
CA VAL A 83 10.10 10.36 0.98
C VAL A 83 9.74 9.09 1.74
N LEU A 84 10.35 8.87 2.92
CA LEU A 84 10.14 7.65 3.70
C LEU A 84 8.70 7.58 4.24
N GLU A 85 8.20 8.69 4.79
CA GLU A 85 6.82 8.79 5.26
C GLU A 85 5.81 8.56 4.15
N THR A 86 6.12 8.97 2.91
CA THR A 86 5.26 8.77 1.75
C THR A 86 5.12 7.29 1.38
N ILE A 87 6.24 6.55 1.34
CA ILE A 87 6.22 5.09 1.14
C ILE A 87 5.40 4.39 2.23
N PHE A 88 5.45 4.97 3.42
CA PHE A 88 4.89 4.45 4.65
C PHE A 88 3.62 5.16 5.08
N TYR A 89 2.95 5.87 4.17
CA TYR A 89 1.79 6.66 4.55
C TYR A 89 0.55 5.80 4.82
N SER A 90 0.45 4.62 4.18
CA SER A 90 -0.74 3.77 4.31
C SER A 90 -1.12 3.46 5.76
N ASP A 91 -2.41 3.20 6.00
CA ASP A 91 -2.92 2.80 7.32
C ASP A 91 -2.58 1.34 7.67
N SER A 92 -1.50 0.80 7.11
CA SER A 92 -1.05 -0.54 7.45
C SER A 92 -0.58 -0.55 8.92
N PRO A 93 -0.80 -1.63 9.69
CA PRO A 93 -0.34 -1.70 11.08
C PRO A 93 1.17 -1.47 11.22
N GLN A 94 1.96 -1.93 10.24
CA GLN A 94 3.42 -1.73 10.21
C GLN A 94 3.80 -0.26 10.02
N MET A 95 3.06 0.47 9.19
CA MET A 95 3.25 1.90 8.96
C MET A 95 2.90 2.76 10.15
N VAL A 96 1.76 2.48 10.79
CA VAL A 96 1.38 3.17 12.02
C VAL A 96 2.43 2.97 13.10
N LEU A 97 2.96 1.76 13.23
CA LEU A 97 3.98 1.42 14.21
C LEU A 97 5.30 2.19 13.97
N LEU A 98 5.77 2.24 12.72
CA LEU A 98 7.00 2.95 12.37
C LEU A 98 6.87 4.47 12.65
N ARG A 99 5.77 5.09 12.22
CA ARG A 99 5.53 6.53 12.47
C ARG A 99 5.46 6.84 13.96
N ALA A 100 4.79 5.98 14.74
CA ALA A 100 4.75 6.13 16.20
C ALA A 100 6.14 6.01 16.83
N TYR A 101 6.97 5.09 16.34
CA TYR A 101 8.35 4.91 16.79
C TYR A 101 9.21 6.15 16.51
N GLU A 102 9.18 6.67 15.28
CA GLU A 102 9.95 7.86 14.87
C GLU A 102 9.52 9.09 15.68
N ALA A 103 8.21 9.36 15.77
CA ALA A 103 7.69 10.49 16.54
C ALA A 103 8.02 10.41 18.03
N THR A 104 7.98 9.21 18.63
CA THR A 104 8.37 9.02 20.04
C THR A 104 9.86 9.25 20.22
N THR A 105 10.69 8.80 19.27
CA THR A 105 12.14 9.00 19.30
C THR A 105 12.50 10.49 19.24
N GLU A 106 11.87 11.24 18.35
CA GLU A 106 12.08 12.69 18.23
C GLU A 106 11.66 13.43 19.52
N GLN A 107 10.49 13.09 20.08
CA GLN A 107 10.02 13.69 21.33
C GLN A 107 10.96 13.39 22.51
N LEU A 108 11.53 12.19 22.55
CA LEU A 108 12.47 11.77 23.59
C LEU A 108 13.82 12.49 23.45
N GLN A 109 14.27 12.81 22.22
CA GLN A 109 15.44 13.67 22.01
C GLN A 109 15.23 15.07 22.62
N ALA A 110 14.01 15.62 22.50
CA ALA A 110 13.66 16.91 23.10
C ALA A 110 13.44 16.84 24.61
N ARG A 111 12.99 15.69 25.15
CA ARG A 111 12.72 15.46 26.57
C ARG A 111 13.33 14.13 27.06
N PRO A 112 14.66 14.05 27.26
CA PRO A 112 15.34 12.79 27.52
C PRO A 112 14.91 12.07 28.80
N ASP A 113 14.47 12.83 29.81
CA ASP A 113 14.09 12.32 31.14
C ASP A 113 12.60 11.95 31.26
N ASP A 114 11.85 12.02 30.16
CA ASP A 114 10.43 11.68 30.14
C ASP A 114 10.23 10.15 30.17
N HIS A 115 10.02 9.60 31.36
CA HIS A 115 9.83 8.16 31.58
C HIS A 115 8.64 7.56 30.82
N ALA A 116 7.61 8.35 30.51
CA ALA A 116 6.48 7.85 29.75
C ALA A 116 6.89 7.61 28.28
N LEU A 117 7.63 8.55 27.69
CA LEU A 117 8.18 8.39 26.34
C LEU A 117 9.20 7.26 26.25
N GLN A 118 10.04 7.09 27.27
CA GLN A 118 10.98 5.96 27.35
C GLN A 118 10.25 4.61 27.35
N THR A 119 9.16 4.52 28.14
CA THR A 119 8.33 3.30 28.23
C THR A 119 7.64 3.01 26.90
N GLN A 120 7.00 4.03 26.31
CA GLN A 120 6.34 3.93 25.01
C GLN A 120 7.32 3.50 23.91
N LEU A 121 8.52 4.08 23.88
CA LEU A 121 9.55 3.71 22.90
C LEU A 121 9.97 2.25 23.04
N ALA A 122 10.10 1.75 24.27
CA ALA A 122 10.42 0.34 24.52
C ALA A 122 9.31 -0.61 24.02
N GLU A 123 8.03 -0.27 24.23
CA GLU A 123 6.89 -1.05 23.75
C GLU A 123 6.80 -1.07 22.21
N LEU A 124 7.01 0.09 21.58
CA LEU A 124 7.04 0.22 20.12
C LEU A 124 8.21 -0.59 19.54
N SER A 125 9.40 -0.51 20.13
CA SER A 125 10.58 -1.29 19.73
C SER A 125 10.30 -2.79 19.80
N ALA A 126 9.76 -3.28 20.92
CA ALA A 126 9.42 -4.69 21.09
C ALA A 126 8.37 -5.16 20.07
N THR A 127 7.43 -4.28 19.70
CA THR A 127 6.45 -4.58 18.67
C THR A 127 7.07 -4.59 17.27
N MET A 128 8.01 -3.69 16.97
CA MET A 128 8.76 -3.67 15.70
C MET A 128 9.54 -4.98 15.51
N ASP A 129 10.19 -5.48 16.56
CA ASP A 129 10.92 -6.75 16.53
C ASP A 129 9.99 -7.93 16.23
N ARG A 130 8.85 -8.01 16.94
CA ARG A 130 7.89 -9.11 16.80
C ARG A 130 7.19 -9.11 15.44
N THR A 131 6.98 -7.95 14.84
CA THR A 131 6.24 -7.79 13.57
C THR A 131 7.14 -7.66 12.34
N GLY A 132 8.46 -7.63 12.54
CA GLY A 132 9.44 -7.47 11.46
C GLY A 132 9.49 -6.06 10.86
N GLY A 133 9.06 -5.04 11.62
CA GLY A 133 8.97 -3.65 11.13
C GLY A 133 10.33 -3.11 10.64
N TRP A 134 11.43 -3.49 11.30
CA TRP A 134 12.79 -3.12 10.89
C TRP A 134 13.16 -3.61 9.50
N ALA A 135 12.75 -4.85 9.17
CA ALA A 135 13.04 -5.42 7.87
C ALA A 135 12.27 -4.68 6.76
N ALA A 136 11.03 -4.26 7.04
CA ALA A 136 10.23 -3.47 6.09
C ALA A 136 10.89 -2.11 5.81
N GLU A 137 11.34 -1.40 6.85
CA GLU A 137 12.05 -0.12 6.73
C GLU A 137 13.37 -0.27 5.95
N ALA A 138 14.19 -1.26 6.32
CA ALA A 138 15.45 -1.54 5.64
C ALA A 138 15.23 -1.90 4.16
N ASN A 139 14.21 -2.71 3.85
CA ASN A 139 13.86 -3.06 2.48
C ASN A 139 13.43 -1.83 1.67
N ALA A 140 12.61 -0.94 2.23
CA ALA A 140 12.21 0.28 1.56
C ALA A 140 13.43 1.17 1.25
N LYS A 141 14.30 1.40 2.24
CA LYS A 141 15.54 2.18 2.06
C LYS A 141 16.46 1.55 1.00
N ALA A 142 16.58 0.21 0.99
CA ALA A 142 17.36 -0.49 -0.01
C ALA A 142 16.80 -0.32 -1.43
N ILE A 143 15.47 -0.45 -1.61
CA ILE A 143 14.79 -0.23 -2.89
C ILE A 143 14.95 1.21 -3.35
N LEU A 144 14.69 2.19 -2.48
CA LEU A 144 14.85 3.62 -2.78
C LEU A 144 16.30 3.94 -3.21
N THR A 145 17.28 3.38 -2.50
CA THR A 145 18.70 3.55 -2.87
C THR A 145 19.00 2.99 -4.25
N GLN A 146 18.47 1.81 -4.58
CA GLN A 146 18.62 1.23 -5.93
C GLN A 146 17.95 2.07 -7.02
N LEU A 147 16.87 2.78 -6.67
CA LEU A 147 16.19 3.74 -7.54
C LEU A 147 16.88 5.12 -7.58
N GLY A 148 17.99 5.31 -6.86
CA GLY A 148 18.75 6.56 -6.81
C GLY A 148 18.23 7.60 -5.82
N ILE A 149 17.26 7.24 -4.98
CA ILE A 149 16.69 8.11 -3.95
C ILE A 149 17.41 7.82 -2.64
N THR A 150 18.29 8.73 -2.21
CA THR A 150 19.14 8.55 -1.01
C THR A 150 18.81 9.50 0.14
N ARG A 151 17.98 10.53 -0.13
CA ARG A 151 17.49 11.47 0.88
C ARG A 151 16.09 11.06 1.31
N PHE A 152 16.01 10.21 2.33
CA PHE A 152 14.76 9.64 2.80
C PHE A 152 13.93 10.62 3.64
N ASP A 153 14.59 11.59 4.25
CA ASP A 153 14.08 12.65 5.13
C ASP A 153 13.74 13.95 4.38
N ALA A 154 13.99 14.00 3.07
CA ALA A 154 13.61 15.14 2.26
C ALA A 154 12.11 15.11 1.95
N PRO A 155 11.44 16.28 1.88
CA PRO A 155 10.06 16.36 1.39
C PRO A 155 9.97 15.83 -0.05
N VAL A 156 8.81 15.25 -0.40
CA VAL A 156 8.51 14.76 -1.76
C VAL A 156 8.28 15.89 -2.75
#